data_AF-A0A9E5S7I1-F1
#
_entry.id   AF-A0A9E5S7I1-F1
#
_cell.length_a   1.000
_cell.length_b   1.000
_cell.length_c   1.000
_cell.angle_alpha   90.00
_cell.angle_beta   90.00
_cell.angle_gamma   90.00
#
_symmetry.space_group_name_H-M   'P 1'
#
loop_
_entity.id
_entity.type
_entity.pdbx_description
1 polymer ?
#
loop_
_entity_poly.entity_id
_entity_poly.type
_entity_poly.pdbx_seq_one_letter_code
_entity_poly.pdbx_strand_id
1 'polypeptide(L)' 'MKKKTNYMALGLLIGTVVGGGICLTLYALTSDPIFIAFSGLGAAFGMVYGAGLDKKLNRSL' A
#
# COMPACT_ATOMS: atom_id res chain seq x y z
N MET A 1 0.48 7.04 -27.47
CA MET A 1 1.18 6.97 -26.16
C MET A 1 0.71 5.72 -25.43
N LYS A 2 1.55 4.68 -25.30
CA LYS A 2 1.22 3.50 -24.47
C LYS A 2 1.34 3.93 -23.01
N LYS A 3 0.22 4.05 -22.28
CA LYS A 3 0.25 4.31 -20.83
C LYS A 3 0.97 3.13 -20.18
N LYS A 4 2.20 3.32 -19.72
CA LYS A 4 2.82 2.40 -18.77
C LYS A 4 1.99 2.47 -17.51
N THR A 5 1.12 1.49 -17.31
CA THR A 5 0.40 1.34 -16.06
C THR A 5 1.44 1.20 -14.96
N ASN A 6 1.46 2.16 -14.03
CA ASN A 6 2.42 2.19 -12.95
C ASN A 6 1.84 1.38 -11.79
N TYR A 7 2.09 0.07 -11.81
CA TYR A 7 1.52 -0.87 -10.85
C TYR A 7 2.09 -0.66 -9.45
N MET A 8 3.27 -0.07 -9.35
CA MET A 8 3.85 0.40 -8.09
C MET A 8 2.99 1.50 -7.44
N ALA A 9 2.56 2.50 -8.20
CA ALA A 9 1.68 3.56 -7.70
C ALA A 9 0.29 3.00 -7.28
N LEU A 10 -0.21 2.01 -8.00
CA LEU A 10 -1.45 1.30 -7.66
C LEU A 10 -1.32 0.46 -6.38
N GLY A 11 -0.23 -0.27 -6.21
CA GLY A 11 0.01 -1.05 -4.99
C GLY A 11 0.25 -0.16 -3.77
N LEU A 12 0.93 0.97 -3.95
CA LEU A 12 1.03 2.01 -2.93
C LEU A 12 -0.35 2.54 -2.53
N LEU A 13 -1.16 2.95 -3.51
CA LEU A 13 -2.50 3.50 -3.27
C LEU A 13 -3.36 2.50 -2.49
N ILE A 14 -3.42 1.25 -2.95
CA ILE A 14 -4.20 0.19 -2.29
C ILE A 14 -3.64 -0.09 -0.89
N GLY A 15 -2.32 -0.22 -0.74
CA GLY A 15 -1.69 -0.44 0.56
C GLY A 15 -1.96 0.67 1.58
N THR A 16 -1.95 1.91 1.13
CA THR A 16 -2.17 3.08 1.98
C THR A 16 -3.65 3.24 2.32
N VAL A 17 -4.56 2.96 1.37
CA VAL A 17 -6.01 3.00 1.61
C VAL A 17 -6.44 1.87 2.54
N VAL A 18 -5.96 0.65 2.33
CA VAL A 18 -6.32 -0.51 3.16
C VAL A 18 -5.61 -0.43 4.51
N GLY A 19 -4.29 -0.26 4.53
CA GLY A 19 -3.49 -0.17 5.75
C GLY A 19 -3.86 1.06 6.58
N GLY A 20 -3.95 2.21 5.93
CA GLY A 20 -4.35 3.46 6.57
C GLY A 20 -5.82 3.46 6.98
N GLY A 21 -6.75 3.05 6.11
CA GLY A 21 -8.17 3.03 6.45
C GLY A 21 -8.49 2.12 7.65
N ILE A 22 -7.93 0.91 7.67
CA ILE A 22 -8.15 -0.03 8.77
C ILE A 22 -7.46 0.46 10.05
N CYS A 23 -6.17 0.81 9.97
CA CYS A 23 -5.42 1.21 11.17
C CYS A 23 -5.86 2.55 11.73
N LEU A 24 -6.27 3.51 10.90
CA LEU A 24 -6.79 4.80 11.36
C LEU A 24 -8.16 4.64 12.04
N THR A 25 -9.00 3.72 11.55
CA THR A 25 -10.27 3.39 12.20
C THR A 25 -10.04 2.72 13.56
N LEU A 26 -9.09 1.79 13.65
CA LEU A 26 -8.66 1.19 14.91
C LEU A 26 -8.05 2.22 15.88
N TYR A 27 -7.23 3.14 15.36
CA TYR A 27 -6.69 4.23 16.15
C TYR A 27 -7.81 5.11 16.73
N ALA A 28 -8.83 5.44 15.94
CA ALA A 28 -9.96 6.24 16.40
C ALA A 28 -10.79 5.53 17.50
N LEU A 29 -10.80 4.20 17.51
CA LEU A 29 -11.54 3.41 18.50
C LEU A 29 -10.73 3.18 19.79
N THR A 30 -9.44 2.91 19.68
CA THR A 30 -8.59 2.53 20.82
C THR A 30 -7.80 3.70 21.40
N SER A 31 -7.62 4.79 20.63
CA SER A 31 -6.72 5.92 20.95
C SER A 31 -5.25 5.54 21.14
N ASP A 32 -4.88 4.31 20.77
CA ASP A 32 -3.53 3.76 20.95
C ASP A 32 -2.61 4.12 19.78
N PRO A 33 -1.51 4.86 19.99
CA PRO A 33 -0.64 5.36 18.92
C PRO A 33 0.07 4.25 18.13
N ILE A 34 0.10 3.02 18.65
CA ILE A 34 0.62 1.83 17.96
C ILE A 34 -0.03 1.63 16.59
N PHE A 35 -1.33 1.93 16.45
CA PHE A 35 -2.02 1.76 15.18
C PHE A 35 -1.52 2.70 14.08
N ILE A 36 -0.96 3.86 14.43
CA ILE A 36 -0.30 4.75 13.46
C ILE A 36 0.96 4.10 12.89
N ALA A 37 1.75 3.41 13.72
CA ALA A 37 2.92 2.66 13.26
C ALA A 37 2.51 1.50 12.34
N PHE A 38 1.41 0.79 12.67
CA PHE A 38 0.85 -0.26 11.81
C PHE A 38 0.31 0.28 10.48
N SER A 39 -0.24 1.50 10.46
CA SER A 39 -0.63 2.17 9.21
C SER A 39 0.58 2.38 8.29
N GLY A 40 1.71 2.82 8.84
CA GLY A 40 2.96 2.98 8.09
C GLY A 40 3.51 1.65 7.55
N LEU A 41 3.42 0.59 8.36
CA LEU A 41 3.76 -0.77 7.94
C LEU A 41 2.86 -1.27 6.80
N GLY A 42 1.55 -1.02 6.86
CA GLY A 42 0.61 -1.39 5.80
C GLY A 42 0.90 -0.69 4.47
N ALA A 43 1.25 0.60 4.51
CA ALA A 43 1.69 1.35 3.34
C ALA A 43 3.00 0.79 2.76
N ALA A 44 3.98 0.48 3.61
CA ALA A 44 5.23 -0.15 3.20
C ALA A 44 4.99 -1.53 2.56
N PHE A 45 4.10 -2.34 3.13
CA PHE A 45 3.73 -3.65 2.59
C PHE A 45 3.08 -3.55 1.21
N GLY A 46 2.14 -2.62 1.03
CA GLY A 46 1.51 -2.41 -0.29
C GLY A 46 2.46 -1.86 -1.33
N MET A 47 3.45 -1.05 -0.92
CA MET A 47 4.51 -0.58 -1.82
C MET A 47 5.42 -1.73 -2.28
N VAL A 48 5.84 -2.60 -1.36
CA VAL A 48 6.64 -3.81 -1.69
C VAL A 48 5.86 -4.76 -2.58
N TYR A 49 4.58 -4.98 -2.29
CA TYR A 49 3.70 -5.85 -3.08
C TYR A 49 3.46 -5.27 -4.48
N GLY A 50 3.18 -3.96 -4.58
CA GLY A 50 3.02 -3.23 -5.84
C GLY A 50 4.29 -3.24 -6.69
N ALA A 51 5.46 -3.03 -6.09
CA ALA A 51 6.75 -3.11 -6.77
C ALA A 51 7.05 -4.53 -7.26
N GLY A 52 6.67 -5.55 -6.49
CA GLY A 52 6.80 -6.96 -6.89
C GLY A 52 5.94 -7.28 -8.12
N LEU A 53 4.69 -6.82 -8.14
CA LEU A 53 3.78 -6.97 -9.29
C LEU A 53 4.26 -6.22 -10.52
N ASP A 54 4.73 -4.98 -10.35
CA ASP A 54 5.29 -4.17 -11.44
C ASP A 54 6.49 -4.86 -12.09
N LYS A 55 7.40 -5.40 -11.26
CA LYS A 55 8.59 -6.13 -11.71
C LYS A 55 8.24 -7.45 -12.41
N LYS A 56 7.18 -8.15 -11.98
CA LYS A 56 6.73 -9.40 -12.60
C LYS A 56 6.08 -9.15 -13.95
N LEU A 57 5.23 -8.12 -14.04
CA LEU A 57 4.52 -7.79 -15.27
C LEU A 57 5.45 -7.19 -16.33
N ASN A 58 6.40 -6.35 -15.93
CA ASN A 58 7.39 -5.76 -16.84
C ASN A 58 8.44 -6.79 -17.33
N ARG A 59 8.49 -8.00 -16.73
CA ARG A 59 9.30 -9.14 -17.21
C ARG A 59 8.54 -10.10 -18.15
N SER A 60 7.24 -9.90 -18.30
CA SER A 60 6.35 -10.77 -19.11
C SER A 60 6.09 -10.22 -20.52
N LEU A 61 6.68 -9.06 -20.85
CA LEU A 61 6.67 -8.39 -22.16
C LEU A 61 8.09 -8.37 -22.72
#